data_AF-A0A955I2I0-F1
#
_entry.id   AF-A0A955I2I0-F1
#
_cell.length_a   1.000
_cell.length_b   1.000
_cell.length_c   1.000
_cell.angle_alpha   90.00
_cell.angle_beta   90.00
_cell.angle_gamma   90.00
#
_symmetry.space_group_name_H-M   'P 1'
#
loop_
_entity.id
_entity.type
_entity.pdbx_description
1 polymer ?
#
loop_
_entity_poly.entity_id
_entity_poly.type
_entity_poly.pdbx_seq_one_letter_code
_entity_poly.pdbx_strand_id
1 'polypeptide(L)' 'MQILFQSIQIFCEILQWIVFVDVILSWFTLIGLRIYLMPIRWILDPLYARIDHMFPTTFLGISFTPFLLLMAIYMLQI' A
#
# COMPACT_ATOMS: atom_id res chain seq x y z
N MET A 1 -21.31 -17.12 -6.18
CA MET A 1 -20.89 -15.77 -6.62
C MET A 1 -20.72 -14.79 -5.46
N GLN A 2 -21.68 -14.71 -4.53
CA GLN A 2 -21.65 -13.76 -3.40
C GLN A 2 -20.45 -13.96 -2.44
N ILE A 3 -20.08 -15.21 -2.14
CA ILE A 3 -18.95 -15.54 -1.24
C ILE A 3 -17.60 -15.12 -1.85
N LEU A 4 -17.42 -15.29 -3.17
CA LEU A 4 -16.19 -14.86 -3.85
C LEU A 4 -16.01 -13.34 -3.79
N PHE A 5 -17.10 -12.60 -4.04
CA PHE A 5 -17.08 -11.14 -3.96
C PHE A 5 -16.75 -10.65 -2.54
N GLN A 6 -17.38 -11.22 -1.52
CA GLN A 6 -17.09 -10.89 -0.12
C GLN A 6 -15.64 -11.23 0.27
N SER A 7 -15.10 -12.35 -0.23
CA SER A 7 -13.71 -12.74 0.05
C SER A 7 -12.72 -11.74 -0.57
N ILE A 8 -13.00 -11.26 -1.78
CA ILE A 8 -12.19 -10.23 -2.45
C ILE A 8 -12.29 -8.90 -1.69
N GLN A 9 -13.48 -8.49 -1.26
CA GLN A 9 -13.66 -7.29 -0.44
C GLN A 9 -12.84 -7.35 0.85
N ILE A 10 -12.93 -8.45 1.62
CA ILE A 10 -12.16 -8.63 2.85
C ILE A 10 -10.66 -8.57 2.56
N PHE A 11 -10.20 -9.20 1.48
CA PHE A 11 -8.79 -9.13 1.09
C PHE A 11 -8.34 -7.70 0.74
N CYS A 12 -9.16 -6.95 0.00
CA CYS A 12 -8.90 -5.54 -0.31
C CYS A 12 -8.87 -4.67 0.94
N GLU A 13 -9.77 -4.89 1.91
CA GLU A 13 -9.76 -4.19 3.20
C GLU A 13 -8.50 -4.49 4.01
N ILE A 14 -8.06 -5.75 4.06
CA ILE A 14 -6.81 -6.12 4.74
C ILE A 14 -5.62 -5.42 4.08
N LEU A 15 -5.53 -5.43 2.74
CA LEU A 15 -4.48 -4.70 2.02
C LEU A 15 -4.52 -3.20 2.31
N GLN A 16 -5.70 -2.59 2.33
CA GLN A 16 -5.87 -1.18 2.66
C GLN A 16 -5.31 -0.85 4.05
N TRP A 17 -5.62 -1.68 5.06
CA TRP A 17 -5.07 -1.52 6.41
C TRP A 17 -3.54 -1.66 6.43
N ILE A 18 -2.99 -2.63 5.71
CA ILE A 18 -1.53 -2.84 5.62
C ILE A 18 -0.85 -1.61 5.01
N VAL A 19 -1.41 -1.05 3.94
CA VAL A 19 -0.89 0.17 3.30
C VAL A 19 -1.00 1.37 4.24
N PHE A 20 -2.11 1.48 4.97
CA PHE A 20 -2.31 2.57 5.93
C PHE A 20 -1.26 2.53 7.05
N VAL A 21 -0.99 1.33 7.58
CA VAL A 21 0.08 1.12 8.56
C VAL A 21 1.45 1.49 7.97
N ASP A 22 1.76 1.09 6.74
CA ASP A 22 3.01 1.46 6.06
C ASP A 22 3.16 2.98 5.89
N VAL A 23 2.09 3.69 5.53
CA VAL A 23 2.09 5.17 5.45
C VAL A 23 2.36 5.79 6.83
N ILE A 24 1.70 5.31 7.89
CA ILE A 24 1.95 5.79 9.25
C ILE A 24 3.42 5.54 9.66
N LEU A 25 3.95 4.34 9.38
CA LEU A 25 5.35 3.98 9.66
C LEU A 25 6.33 4.85 8.89
N SER A 26 6.00 5.23 7.66
CA SER A 26 6.82 6.14 6.87
C SER A 26 6.91 7.54 7.52
N TRP A 27 5.89 8.00 8.24
CA TRP A 27 5.96 9.28 8.95
C TRP A 27 6.90 9.24 10.15
N PHE A 28 7.03 8.11 10.84
CA PHE A 28 8.03 7.96 11.90
C PHE A 28 9.46 8.16 11.37
N THR A 29 9.71 7.87 10.09
CA THR A 29 11.01 8.14 9.47
C THR A 29 11.35 9.63 9.40
N LEU A 30 10.35 10.53 9.36
CA LEU A 30 10.54 11.98 9.38
C LEU A 30 11.09 12.49 10.72
N ILE A 31 10.83 11.75 11.81
CA ILE A 31 11.34 12.04 13.15
C ILE A 31 12.69 11.32 13.39
N GLY A 32 13.25 10.68 12.36
CA GLY A 32 14.50 9.91 12.42
C GLY A 32 14.35 8.48 12.93
N LEU A 33 13.11 8.02 13.19
CA LEU A 33 12.84 6.66 13.65
C LEU A 33 12.49 5.76 12.46
N ARG A 34 13.45 4.93 12.03
CA ARG A 34 13.26 4.04 10.88
C ARG A 34 12.68 2.69 11.32
N ILE A 35 11.36 2.59 11.44
CA ILE A 35 10.69 1.33 11.76
C ILE A 35 10.53 0.50 10.47
N TYR A 36 11.24 -0.63 10.41
CA TYR A 36 11.16 -1.59 9.31
C TYR A 36 10.36 -2.83 9.74
N LEU A 37 9.16 -3.00 9.19
CA LEU A 37 8.37 -4.22 9.36
C LEU A 37 8.52 -5.11 8.11
N MET A 38 9.39 -6.11 8.20
CA MET A 38 9.71 -7.03 7.11
C MET A 38 8.49 -7.74 6.49
N PRO A 39 7.49 -8.22 7.27
CA PRO A 39 6.31 -8.89 6.70
C PRO A 39 5.44 -7.97 5.84
N ILE A 40 5.32 -6.70 6.22
CA ILE A 40 4.53 -5.71 5.50
C ILE A 40 5.20 -5.40 4.15
N ARG A 41 6.51 -5.20 4.16
CA ARG A 41 7.28 -4.92 2.94
C ARG A 41 7.25 -6.06 1.94
N TRP A 42 7.31 -7.32 2.38
CA TRP A 42 7.19 -8.45 1.44
C TRP A 42 5.89 -8.47 0.64
N ILE A 43 4.80 -7.96 1.22
CA ILE A 43 3.52 -7.86 0.53
C ILE A 43 3.46 -6.60 -0.33
N LEU A 44 3.92 -5.47 0.21
CA LEU A 44 3.79 -4.17 -0.43
C LEU A 44 4.83 -3.88 -1.50
N ASP A 45 6.09 -4.28 -1.31
CA ASP A 45 7.19 -4.03 -2.25
C ASP A 45 6.87 -4.51 -3.69
N PRO A 46 6.35 -5.74 -3.93
CA PRO A 46 5.99 -6.14 -5.29
C PRO A 46 4.81 -5.35 -5.87
N LEU A 47 3.86 -4.92 -5.03
CA LEU A 47 2.72 -4.10 -5.44
C LEU A 47 3.16 -2.68 -5.80
N TYR A 48 3.97 -2.08 -4.93
CA TYR A 48 4.56 -0.76 -5.14
C TYR A 48 5.48 -0.75 -6.35
N ALA A 49 6.33 -1.76 -6.53
CA ALA A 49 7.20 -1.86 -7.71
C ALA A 49 6.39 -1.92 -9.01
N ARG A 50 5.25 -2.63 -9.03
CA ARG A 50 4.36 -2.64 -10.21
C ARG A 50 3.76 -1.27 -10.48
N ILE A 51 3.31 -0.56 -9.44
CA ILE A 51 2.73 0.77 -9.59
C ILE A 51 3.78 1.77 -10.03
N ASP A 52 4.96 1.77 -9.41
CA ASP A 52 6.05 2.69 -9.75
C ASP A 52 6.59 2.43 -11.18
N HIS A 53 6.56 1.16 -11.64
CA HIS A 53 6.89 0.82 -13.03
C HIS A 53 5.85 1.33 -14.04
N MET A 54 4.56 1.38 -13.66
CA MET A 54 3.51 1.95 -14.52
C MET A 54 3.47 3.48 -14.46
N PHE A 55 3.65 4.04 -13.27
CA PHE A 55 3.64 5.46 -12.97
C PHE A 55 4.76 5.76 -11.97
N PRO A 56 5.93 6.25 -12.44
CA PRO A 56 7.02 6.62 -11.55
C PRO A 56 6.53 7.76 -10.66
N THR A 57 6.29 7.42 -9.40
CA THR A 57 5.63 8.31 -8.42
C THR A 57 6.52 8.61 -7.23
N THR A 58 7.78 8.21 -7.34
CA THR A 58 8.84 8.54 -6.41
C THR A 58 9.47 9.88 -6.82
N PHE A 59 9.17 10.93 -6.06
CA PHE A 59 9.74 12.26 -6.24
C PHE A 59 10.58 12.64 -5.02
N LEU A 60 11.86 12.99 -5.24
CA LEU A 60 12.77 13.50 -4.20
C LEU A 60 12.86 12.60 -2.95
N GLY A 61 12.81 11.29 -3.13
CA GLY A 61 12.88 10.32 -2.01
C GLY A 61 11.54 10.11 -1.27
N ILE A 62 10.48 10.80 -1.68
CA ILE A 62 9.11 10.57 -1.21
C ILE A 62 8.37 9.78 -2.29
N SER A 63 7.92 8.58 -1.94
CA SER A 63 7.13 7.73 -2.82
C SER A 63 5.64 8.00 -2.59
N PHE A 64 4.93 8.46 -3.63
CA PHE A 64 3.47 8.58 -3.63
C PHE A 64 2.78 7.26 -4.02
N THR A 65 3.55 6.20 -4.26
CA THR A 65 3.09 4.87 -4.63
C THR A 65 2.07 4.26 -3.64
N PRO A 66 2.19 4.45 -2.30
CA PRO A 66 1.17 4.00 -1.35
C PRO A 66 -0.21 4.64 -1.57
N PHE A 67 -0.23 5.94 -1.91
CA PHE A 67 -1.47 6.66 -2.20
C PHE A 67 -2.13 6.17 -3.48
N LEU A 68 -1.35 5.89 -4.51
CA LEU A 68 -1.87 5.27 -5.73
C LEU A 68 -2.40 3.85 -5.49
N LEU A 69 -1.72 3.06 -4.66
CA LEU A 69 -2.22 1.73 -4.29
C LEU A 69 -3.54 1.83 -3.54
N LEU A 70 -3.66 2.76 -2.58
CA LEU A 70 -4.94 3.02 -1.89
C LEU A 70 -6.03 3.43 -2.88
N MET A 71 -5.73 4.35 -3.79
CA MET A 71 -6.68 4.80 -4.81
C MET A 71 -7.16 3.64 -5.70
N ALA A 72 -6.23 2.75 -6.11
CA ALA A 72 -6.56 1.56 -6.89
C ALA A 72 -7.44 0.58 -6.11
N ILE A 73 -7.16 0.38 -4.81
CA ILE A 73 -7.98 -0.47 -3.93
C ILE A 73 -9.40 0.11 -3.79
N TYR A 74 -9.53 1.43 -3.56
CA TYR A 74 -10.84 2.08 -3.48
C TYR A 74 -11.65 1.97 -4.78
N MET A 75 -11.02 2.16 -5.93
CA MET A 75 -11.66 1.98 -7.24
C MET A 75 -12.16 0.55 -7.46
N LEU A 76 -11.50 -0.46 -6.87
CA LEU A 76 -11.86 -1.87 -6.95
C LEU A 76 -12.98 -2.27 -5.98
N GLN A 77 -13.18 -1.49 -4.91
CA GLN A 77 -14.22 -1.71 -3.90
C GLN A 77 -15.56 -1.01 -4.22
N ILE A 78 -15.54 -0.02 -5.11
CA ILE A 78 -16.72 0.67 -5.67
C ILE A 78 -17.44 -0.23 -6.68
#